data_AF-H8FVA0-F1
#
_entry.id   AF-H8FVA0-F1
#
_cell.length_a   1.000
_cell.length_b   1.000
_cell.length_c   1.000
_cell.angle_alpha   90.00
_cell.angle_beta   90.00
_cell.angle_gamma   90.00
#
_symmetry.space_group_name_H-M   'P 1'
#
loop_
_entity.id
_entity.type
_entity.pdbx_description
1 polymer ?
#
loop_
_entity_poly.entity_id
_entity_poly.type
_entity_poly.pdbx_seq_one_letter_code
_entity_poly.pdbx_strand_id
1 'polypeptide(L)'
;MASLRQLPSGRFNVQIRRKNEKPLSRSFDTKEEAERWGREQEVQLEGKPPHPQAPALTFLSLGTLYCDTILKGRPSRSITLYRIERITPHLPEDVTAITKFDINRYRLMRLGQVSPTTCRDELQIIHRLYRWARREMLIDFPSPCVDVPMPPPSKPRSRVVEKSELSSLLGVVIR
;
A
#
# COMPACT_ATOMS: atom_id res chain seq x y z
N MET A 1 4.89 -22.33 21.82
CA MET A 1 4.04 -22.99 22.84
C MET A 1 3.68 -22.00 23.91
N ALA A 2 2.43 -22.01 24.37
CA ALA A 2 1.95 -21.21 25.48
C ALA A 2 2.59 -21.69 26.79
N SER A 3 3.25 -20.79 27.50
CA SER A 3 3.78 -21.05 28.84
C SER A 3 2.81 -20.50 29.88
N LEU A 4 2.42 -21.33 30.83
CA LEU A 4 1.53 -20.97 31.92
C LEU A 4 2.35 -20.77 33.20
N ARG A 5 2.17 -19.63 33.86
CA ARG A 5 2.85 -19.24 35.09
C ARG A 5 1.83 -18.77 36.13
N GLN A 6 1.89 -19.30 37.34
CA GLN A 6 1.10 -18.79 38.46
C GLN A 6 1.77 -17.55 39.07
N LEU A 7 0.99 -16.49 39.29
CA LEU A 7 1.41 -15.25 39.94
C LEU A 7 1.28 -15.37 41.48
N PRO A 8 2.05 -14.57 42.25
CA PRO A 8 1.92 -14.53 43.71
C PRO A 8 0.50 -14.15 44.20
N SER A 9 -0.29 -13.50 43.34
CA SER A 9 -1.68 -13.11 43.59
C SER A 9 -2.69 -14.25 43.36
N GLY A 10 -2.25 -15.48 43.08
CA GLY A 10 -3.12 -16.64 42.79
C GLY A 10 -3.62 -16.71 41.33
N ARG A 11 -3.38 -15.68 40.51
CA ARG A 11 -3.81 -15.61 39.10
C ARG A 11 -2.87 -16.39 38.18
N PHE A 12 -3.38 -16.85 37.04
CA PHE A 12 -2.61 -17.59 36.04
C PHE A 12 -2.27 -16.70 34.84
N ASN A 13 -1.00 -16.48 34.59
CA ASN A 13 -0.50 -15.75 33.42
C ASN A 13 -0.11 -16.73 32.31
N VAL A 14 -0.63 -16.51 31.12
CA VAL A 14 -0.28 -17.26 29.92
C VAL A 14 0.59 -16.36 29.05
N GLN A 15 1.74 -16.88 28.61
CA GLN A 15 2.69 -16.19 27.73
C GLN A 15 2.95 -16.99 26.47
N ILE A 16 2.82 -16.34 25.32
CA ILE A 16 3.13 -16.93 24.01
C ILE A 16 4.25 -16.10 23.38
N ARG A 17 5.38 -16.78 23.11
CA ARG A 17 6.56 -16.18 22.48
C ARG A 17 6.86 -16.91 21.17
N ARG A 18 6.96 -16.15 20.07
CA ARG A 18 7.45 -16.62 18.76
C ARG A 18 8.59 -15.71 18.30
N LYS A 19 9.49 -16.26 17.47
CA LYS A 19 10.60 -15.51 16.88
C LYS A 19 10.03 -14.45 15.93
N ASN A 20 10.46 -13.20 16.08
CA ASN A 20 10.05 -12.04 15.27
C ASN A 20 8.60 -11.53 15.46
N GLU A 21 7.87 -11.98 16.49
CA GLU A 21 6.54 -11.47 16.82
C GLU A 21 6.53 -10.82 18.21
N LYS A 22 5.62 -9.86 18.44
CA LYS A 22 5.44 -9.27 19.77
C LYS A 22 4.93 -10.34 20.75
N PRO A 23 5.51 -10.44 21.97
CA PRO A 23 5.05 -11.43 22.94
C PRO A 23 3.62 -11.12 23.38
N LEU A 24 2.76 -12.14 23.34
CA LEU A 24 1.39 -12.05 23.84
C LEU A 24 1.36 -12.57 25.27
N SER A 25 0.74 -11.81 26.17
CA SER A 25 0.53 -12.26 27.54
C SER A 25 -0.82 -11.82 28.09
N ARG A 26 -1.48 -12.69 28.85
CA ARG A 26 -2.74 -12.39 29.51
C ARG A 26 -2.86 -13.15 30.83
N SER A 27 -3.51 -12.55 31.82
CA SER A 27 -3.73 -13.15 33.13
C SER A 27 -5.21 -13.48 33.35
N PHE A 28 -5.46 -14.62 33.99
CA PHE A 28 -6.77 -15.19 34.27
C PHE A 28 -6.88 -15.59 35.75
N ASP A 29 -8.10 -15.73 36.24
CA ASP A 29 -8.35 -16.05 37.65
C ASP A 29 -8.38 -17.55 37.90
N THR A 30 -8.73 -18.35 36.87
CA THR A 30 -8.72 -19.82 36.93
C THR A 30 -7.71 -20.44 35.97
N LYS A 31 -7.22 -21.63 36.32
CA LYS A 31 -6.28 -22.41 35.49
C LYS A 31 -6.94 -22.87 34.19
N GLU A 32 -8.21 -23.24 34.25
CA GLU A 32 -8.99 -23.73 33.10
C GLU A 32 -9.17 -22.65 32.03
N GLU A 33 -9.46 -21.40 32.44
CA GLU A 33 -9.54 -20.26 31.53
C GLU A 33 -8.19 -19.96 30.86
N ALA A 34 -7.11 -20.03 31.64
CA ALA A 34 -5.75 -19.83 31.14
C ALA A 34 -5.38 -20.91 30.10
N GLU A 35 -5.68 -22.18 30.36
CA GLU A 35 -5.41 -23.26 29.41
C GLU A 35 -6.29 -23.19 28.15
N ARG A 36 -7.58 -22.83 28.30
CA ARG A 36 -8.48 -22.64 27.16
C ARG A 36 -8.00 -21.51 26.26
N TRP A 37 -7.66 -20.36 26.83
CA TRP A 37 -7.13 -19.23 26.07
C TRP A 37 -5.78 -19.56 25.42
N GLY A 38 -4.90 -20.29 26.11
CA GLY A 38 -3.64 -20.78 25.55
C GLY A 38 -3.86 -21.64 24.30
N ARG A 39 -4.80 -22.60 24.37
CA ARG A 39 -5.16 -23.47 23.23
C ARG A 39 -5.81 -22.70 22.09
N GLU A 40 -6.76 -21.80 22.37
CA GLU A 40 -7.40 -20.96 21.35
C GLU A 40 -6.38 -20.11 20.60
N GLN A 41 -5.43 -19.52 21.31
CA GLN A 41 -4.38 -18.72 20.70
C GLN A 41 -3.40 -19.58 19.90
N GLU A 42 -3.07 -20.79 20.35
CA GLU A 42 -2.25 -21.73 19.57
C GLU A 42 -2.94 -22.14 18.26
N VAL A 43 -4.24 -22.48 18.29
CA VAL A 43 -5.02 -22.80 17.09
C VAL A 43 -5.14 -21.60 16.15
N GLN A 44 -5.36 -20.40 16.68
CA GLN A 44 -5.39 -19.15 15.90
C GLN A 44 -4.02 -18.85 15.24
N LEU A 45 -2.93 -19.28 15.87
CA LEU A 45 -1.56 -19.09 15.40
C LEU A 45 -1.04 -20.25 14.52
N GLU A 46 -1.64 -21.45 14.59
CA GLU A 46 -1.40 -22.60 13.73
C GLU A 46 -2.23 -22.53 12.45
N GLY A 47 -3.46 -22.02 12.51
CA GLY A 47 -4.32 -21.79 11.35
C GLY A 47 -3.86 -20.65 10.44
N LYS A 48 -2.88 -19.85 10.86
CA LYS A 48 -2.17 -18.91 10.00
C LYS A 48 -0.94 -19.60 9.44
N PRO A 49 -0.90 -19.95 8.14
CA PRO A 49 0.34 -20.44 7.56
C PRO A 49 1.43 -19.39 7.82
N PRO A 50 2.67 -19.80 8.18
CA PRO A 50 3.78 -18.88 8.15
C PRO A 50 3.81 -18.32 6.73
N HIS A 51 3.56 -17.02 6.57
CA HIS A 51 3.74 -16.40 5.27
C HIS A 51 5.14 -16.81 4.82
N PRO A 52 5.29 -17.49 3.67
CA PRO A 52 6.62 -17.71 3.12
C PRO A 52 7.29 -16.34 3.15
N GLN A 53 8.48 -16.23 3.75
CA GLN A 53 9.22 -14.97 3.79
C GLN A 53 9.30 -14.49 2.35
N ALA A 54 8.39 -13.57 2.01
CA ALA A 54 8.32 -13.05 0.67
C ALA A 54 9.69 -12.41 0.45
N PRO A 55 10.34 -12.64 -0.71
CA PRO A 55 11.52 -11.85 -1.05
C PRO A 55 11.16 -10.39 -0.79
N ALA A 56 12.03 -9.64 -0.10
CA ALA A 56 11.76 -8.29 0.37
C ALA A 56 11.04 -7.49 -0.72
N LEU A 57 9.72 -7.34 -0.56
CA LEU A 57 8.86 -6.88 -1.63
C LEU A 57 8.97 -5.36 -1.63
N THR A 58 9.75 -4.83 -2.55
CA THR A 58 9.93 -3.39 -2.65
C THR A 58 8.79 -2.76 -3.43
N PHE A 59 8.55 -1.46 -3.22
CA PHE A 59 7.57 -0.74 -4.02
C PHE A 59 7.89 -0.80 -5.52
N LEU A 60 9.18 -0.69 -5.88
CA LEU A 60 9.64 -0.79 -7.25
C LEU A 60 9.40 -2.18 -7.83
N SER A 61 9.77 -3.25 -7.12
CA SER A 61 9.58 -4.61 -7.64
C SER A 61 8.10 -4.97 -7.79
N LEU A 62 7.25 -4.55 -6.84
CA LEU A 62 5.79 -4.71 -6.95
C LEU A 62 5.25 -3.96 -8.16
N GLY A 63 5.69 -2.72 -8.38
CA GLY A 63 5.27 -1.89 -9.49
C GLY A 63 5.70 -2.43 -10.86
N THR A 64 6.95 -2.88 -10.97
CA THR A 64 7.48 -3.52 -12.19
C THR A 64 6.70 -4.80 -12.49
N LEU A 65 6.46 -5.64 -11.48
CA LEU A 65 5.68 -6.86 -11.65
C LEU A 65 4.25 -6.56 -12.12
N TYR A 66 3.59 -5.55 -11.56
CA TYR A 66 2.27 -5.11 -12.02
C TYR A 66 2.29 -4.67 -13.50
N CYS A 67 3.31 -3.92 -13.91
CA CYS A 67 3.47 -3.49 -15.29
C CYS A 67 3.68 -4.66 -16.27
N ASP A 68 4.45 -5.68 -15.86
CA ASP A 68 4.79 -6.83 -16.69
C ASP A 68 3.71 -7.90 -16.74
N THR A 69 2.80 -7.91 -15.76
CA THR A 69 1.68 -8.84 -15.69
C THR A 69 0.38 -8.21 -16.18
N ILE A 70 -0.08 -7.13 -15.53
CA ILE A 70 -1.42 -6.54 -15.77
C ILE A 70 -1.42 -5.57 -16.96
N LEU A 71 -0.31 -4.87 -17.19
CA LEU A 71 -0.20 -3.89 -18.27
C LEU A 71 0.57 -4.43 -19.49
N LYS A 72 0.87 -5.73 -19.54
CA LYS A 72 1.54 -6.33 -20.69
C LYS A 72 0.76 -6.06 -21.98
N GLY A 73 1.45 -5.51 -22.99
CA GLY A 73 0.85 -5.13 -24.27
C GLY A 73 -0.06 -3.90 -24.24
N ARG A 74 -0.27 -3.25 -23.09
CA ARG A 74 -1.09 -2.03 -22.99
C ARG A 74 -0.24 -0.79 -23.24
N PRO A 75 -0.74 0.21 -24.00
CA PRO A 75 -0.04 1.49 -24.19
C PRO A 75 0.30 2.20 -22.88
N SER A 76 -0.50 1.99 -21.84
CA SER A 76 -0.31 2.59 -20.52
C SER A 76 0.87 2.02 -19.72
N ARG A 77 1.53 0.95 -20.18
CA ARG A 77 2.62 0.30 -19.43
C ARG A 77 3.78 1.25 -19.17
N SER A 78 4.31 1.90 -20.22
CA SER A 78 5.49 2.77 -20.14
C SER A 78 5.26 3.95 -19.20
N ILE A 79 4.14 4.64 -19.36
CA ILE A 79 3.78 5.78 -18.49
C ILE A 79 3.55 5.36 -17.04
N THR A 80 3.02 4.16 -16.80
CA THR A 80 2.82 3.65 -15.44
C THR A 80 4.15 3.30 -14.79
N LEU A 81 5.04 2.61 -15.49
CA LEU A 81 6.38 2.27 -15.00
C LEU A 81 7.18 3.54 -14.68
N TYR A 82 7.17 4.51 -15.57
CA TYR A 82 7.85 5.80 -15.35
C TYR A 82 7.33 6.54 -14.11
N ARG A 83 6.00 6.50 -13.86
CA ARG A 83 5.42 7.06 -12.64
C ARG A 83 5.86 6.29 -11.40
N ILE A 84 5.93 4.96 -11.46
CA ILE A 84 6.41 4.11 -10.37
C ILE A 84 7.86 4.44 -10.04
N GLU A 85 8.76 4.46 -11.03
CA GLU A 85 10.17 4.80 -10.86
C GLU A 85 10.37 6.19 -10.26
N ARG A 86 9.53 7.16 -10.63
CA ARG A 86 9.53 8.50 -10.02
C ARG A 86 9.07 8.50 -8.57
N ILE A 87 8.08 7.69 -8.21
CA ILE A 87 7.53 7.62 -6.85
C ILE A 87 8.54 6.95 -5.91
N THR A 88 9.20 5.88 -6.36
CA THR A 88 10.05 4.99 -5.55
C THR A 88 11.03 5.73 -4.63
N PRO A 89 11.83 6.72 -5.07
CA PRO A 89 12.83 7.38 -4.23
C PRO A 89 12.25 8.16 -3.03
N HIS A 90 10.94 8.40 -3.02
CA HIS A 90 10.27 9.18 -1.99
C HIS A 90 9.54 8.31 -0.95
N LEU A 91 9.58 6.98 -1.09
CA LEU A 91 8.92 6.04 -0.19
C LEU A 91 9.96 5.12 0.46
N PRO A 92 9.64 4.54 1.62
CA PRO A 92 10.37 3.39 2.14
C PRO A 92 10.52 2.29 1.08
N GLU A 93 11.67 1.62 1.08
CA GLU A 93 11.96 0.57 0.09
C GLU A 93 10.99 -0.61 0.22
N ASP A 94 10.80 -1.11 1.45
CA ASP A 94 9.84 -2.18 1.77
C ASP A 94 8.40 -1.67 1.66
N VAL A 95 7.61 -2.34 0.82
CA VAL A 95 6.21 -1.99 0.56
C VAL A 95 5.33 -2.07 1.81
N THR A 96 5.69 -2.93 2.77
CA THR A 96 4.95 -3.09 4.02
C THR A 96 5.27 -1.99 5.05
N ALA A 97 6.41 -1.31 4.88
CA ALA A 97 6.85 -0.22 5.75
C ALA A 97 6.28 1.15 5.36
N ILE A 98 5.69 1.28 4.16
CA ILE A 98 5.14 2.55 3.67
C ILE A 98 3.89 2.91 4.49
N THR A 99 3.94 4.07 5.12
CA THR A 99 2.86 4.56 5.99
C THR A 99 2.00 5.63 5.32
N LYS A 100 0.84 5.95 5.92
CA LYS A 100 0.01 7.09 5.50
C LYS A 100 0.76 8.42 5.58
N PHE A 101 1.72 8.55 6.51
CA PHE A 101 2.55 9.73 6.66
C PHE A 101 3.45 9.92 5.43
N ASP A 102 4.09 8.86 4.95
CA ASP A 102 4.94 8.89 3.76
C ASP A 102 4.16 9.30 2.52
N ILE A 103 2.95 8.74 2.34
CA ILE A 103 2.05 9.11 1.24
C ILE A 103 1.62 10.57 1.34
N ASN A 104 1.29 11.07 2.53
CA ASN A 104 0.91 12.47 2.69
C ASN A 104 2.09 13.42 2.46
N ARG A 105 3.29 13.06 2.92
CA ARG A 105 4.53 13.80 2.66
C ARG A 105 4.82 13.87 1.16
N TYR A 106 4.74 12.73 0.47
CA TYR A 106 4.89 12.67 -0.99
C TYR A 106 3.85 13.56 -1.69
N ARG A 107 2.57 13.47 -1.29
CA ARG A 107 1.48 14.29 -1.83
C ARG A 107 1.77 15.78 -1.72
N LEU A 108 2.14 16.26 -0.53
CA LEU A 108 2.42 17.68 -0.31
C LEU A 108 3.61 18.16 -1.14
N MET A 109 4.69 17.38 -1.19
CA MET A 109 5.84 17.67 -2.04
C MET A 109 5.45 17.75 -3.53
N ARG A 110 4.66 16.79 -4.04
CA ARG A 110 4.25 16.76 -5.44
C ARG A 110 3.30 17.89 -5.81
N LEU A 111 2.41 18.31 -4.91
CA LEU A 111 1.54 19.45 -5.15
C LEU A 111 2.28 20.78 -5.30
N GLY A 112 3.52 20.87 -4.80
CA GLY A 112 4.41 22.01 -5.05
C GLY A 112 5.10 21.98 -6.42
N GLN A 113 5.02 20.87 -7.16
CA GLN A 113 5.79 20.63 -8.39
C GLN A 113 4.92 20.40 -9.62
N VAL A 114 3.71 19.85 -9.45
CA VAL A 114 2.83 19.46 -10.57
C VAL A 114 1.38 19.81 -10.31
N SER A 115 0.57 19.71 -11.38
CA SER A 115 -0.87 19.90 -11.27
C SER A 115 -1.51 18.92 -10.27
N PRO A 116 -2.63 19.31 -9.62
CA PRO A 116 -3.38 18.41 -8.74
C PRO A 116 -3.77 17.09 -9.42
N THR A 117 -4.09 17.11 -10.71
CA THR A 117 -4.43 15.90 -11.47
C THR A 117 -3.26 14.94 -11.59
N THR A 118 -2.05 15.45 -11.84
CA THR A 118 -0.84 14.62 -11.92
C THR A 118 -0.53 13.96 -10.58
N CYS A 119 -0.61 14.72 -9.47
CA CYS A 119 -0.40 14.17 -8.14
C CYS A 119 -1.49 13.13 -7.78
N ARG A 120 -2.75 13.42 -8.12
CA ARG A 120 -3.87 12.49 -7.93
C ARG A 120 -3.65 11.16 -8.66
N ASP A 121 -3.23 11.21 -9.92
CA ASP A 121 -2.91 10.04 -10.73
C ASP A 121 -1.81 9.18 -10.11
N GLU A 122 -0.75 9.81 -9.59
CA GLU A 122 0.35 9.12 -8.91
C GLU A 122 -0.15 8.41 -7.64
N LEU A 123 -0.95 9.08 -6.80
CA LEU A 123 -1.57 8.46 -5.61
C LEU A 123 -2.53 7.32 -5.97
N GLN A 124 -3.28 7.44 -7.07
CA GLN A 124 -4.15 6.37 -7.55
C GLN A 124 -3.36 5.14 -8.00
N ILE A 125 -2.19 5.31 -8.59
CA ILE A 125 -1.30 4.20 -8.95
C ILE A 125 -0.86 3.46 -7.69
N ILE A 126 -0.40 4.17 -6.66
CA ILE A 126 -0.01 3.56 -5.38
C ILE A 126 -1.20 2.76 -4.82
N HIS A 127 -2.39 3.37 -4.73
CA HIS A 127 -3.56 2.66 -4.22
C HIS A 127 -3.91 1.40 -5.04
N ARG A 128 -3.79 1.48 -6.38
CA ARG A 128 -4.04 0.36 -7.29
C ARG A 128 -3.06 -0.79 -7.08
N LEU A 129 -1.77 -0.50 -6.93
CA LEU A 129 -0.74 -1.50 -6.66
C LEU A 129 -1.03 -2.28 -5.37
N TYR A 130 -1.36 -1.57 -4.29
CA TYR A 130 -1.70 -2.20 -3.01
C TYR A 130 -2.97 -3.05 -3.10
N ARG A 131 -4.01 -2.56 -3.80
CA ARG A 131 -5.24 -3.33 -4.00
C ARG A 131 -4.99 -4.59 -4.84
N TRP A 132 -4.17 -4.49 -5.87
CA TRP A 132 -3.78 -5.61 -6.71
C TRP A 132 -2.99 -6.66 -5.93
N ALA A 133 -1.95 -6.24 -5.19
CA ALA A 133 -1.14 -7.13 -4.35
C ALA A 133 -2.01 -7.90 -3.34
N ARG A 134 -2.97 -7.22 -2.71
CA ARG A 134 -3.88 -7.89 -1.77
C ARG A 134 -4.81 -8.90 -2.45
N ARG A 135 -5.40 -8.55 -3.59
CA ARG A 135 -6.45 -9.35 -4.23
C ARG A 135 -5.90 -10.52 -5.04
N GLU A 136 -4.84 -10.27 -5.81
CA GLU A 136 -4.31 -11.25 -6.76
C GLU A 136 -3.12 -12.02 -6.17
N MET A 137 -2.27 -11.36 -5.38
CA MET A 137 -1.10 -12.00 -4.76
C MET A 137 -1.38 -12.46 -3.32
N LEU A 138 -2.58 -12.20 -2.79
CA LEU A 138 -3.00 -12.57 -1.43
C LEU A 138 -2.05 -12.10 -0.33
N ILE A 139 -1.37 -10.98 -0.53
CA ILE A 139 -0.47 -10.40 0.46
C ILE A 139 -1.26 -9.45 1.36
N ASP A 140 -1.29 -9.77 2.66
CA ASP A 140 -2.12 -9.05 3.62
C ASP A 140 -1.41 -7.81 4.18
N PHE A 141 -1.59 -6.67 3.49
CA PHE A 141 -1.24 -5.36 4.03
C PHE A 141 -2.24 -4.26 3.64
N PRO A 142 -2.50 -3.26 4.52
CA PRO A 142 -3.36 -2.13 4.23
C PRO A 142 -2.78 -1.24 3.12
N SER A 143 -3.63 -0.60 2.31
CA SER A 143 -3.14 0.43 1.39
C SER A 143 -2.85 1.71 2.20
N PRO A 144 -1.65 2.30 2.08
CA PRO A 144 -1.28 3.51 2.81
C PRO A 144 -1.98 4.76 2.25
N CYS A 145 -2.70 4.64 1.13
CA CYS A 145 -3.51 5.72 0.57
C CYS A 145 -4.93 5.80 1.17
N VAL A 146 -5.34 4.84 2.02
CA VAL A 146 -6.67 4.86 2.64
C VAL A 146 -6.76 6.06 3.60
N ASP A 147 -7.84 6.83 3.46
CA ASP A 147 -8.09 8.10 4.17
C ASP A 147 -7.11 9.23 3.88
N VAL A 148 -6.21 9.07 2.89
CA VAL A 148 -5.38 10.19 2.42
C VAL A 148 -6.22 11.03 1.45
N PRO A 149 -6.40 12.34 1.70
CA PRO A 149 -7.22 13.19 0.85
C PRO A 149 -6.60 13.35 -0.54
N MET A 150 -7.33 12.84 -1.54
CA MET A 150 -6.94 12.94 -2.95
C MET A 150 -7.04 14.39 -3.44
N PRO A 151 -6.03 14.91 -4.16
CA PRO A 151 -6.14 16.23 -4.79
C PRO A 151 -7.35 16.32 -5.73
N PRO A 152 -7.97 17.50 -5.88
CA PRO A 152 -9.14 17.67 -6.73
C PRO A 152 -8.82 17.35 -8.20
N PRO A 153 -9.75 16.74 -8.95
CA PRO A 153 -9.60 16.59 -10.39
C PRO A 153 -9.58 17.96 -11.07
N SER A 154 -8.87 18.08 -12.19
CA SER A 154 -8.94 19.28 -13.03
C SER A 154 -10.31 19.38 -13.71
N LYS A 155 -10.73 20.61 -13.98
CA LYS A 155 -11.88 20.85 -14.86
C LYS A 155 -11.55 20.34 -16.26
N PRO A 156 -12.48 19.65 -16.94
CA PRO A 156 -12.31 19.30 -18.34
C PRO A 156 -11.95 20.54 -19.17
N ARG A 157 -10.97 20.43 -20.06
CA ARG A 157 -10.67 21.50 -21.01
C ARG A 157 -11.74 21.45 -22.10
N SER A 158 -12.53 22.51 -22.23
CA SER A 158 -13.57 22.64 -23.25
C SER A 158 -13.17 23.56 -24.42
N ARG A 159 -11.98 24.17 -24.35
CA ARG A 159 -11.49 25.06 -25.41
C ARG A 159 -11.22 24.25 -26.68
N VAL A 160 -11.93 24.57 -27.75
CA VAL A 160 -11.70 24.08 -29.10
C VAL A 160 -10.99 25.19 -29.89
N VAL A 161 -10.13 24.80 -30.82
CA VAL A 161 -9.42 25.74 -31.70
C VAL A 161 -10.43 26.49 -32.57
N GLU A 162 -10.33 27.82 -32.60
CA GLU A 162 -11.18 28.65 -33.46
C GLU A 162 -10.70 28.63 -34.92
N LYS A 163 -11.59 28.99 -35.86
CA LYS A 163 -11.25 28.99 -37.30
C LYS A 163 -10.07 29.89 -37.64
N SER A 164 -9.97 31.04 -36.96
CA SER A 164 -8.86 31.99 -37.10
C SER A 164 -7.55 31.39 -36.58
N GLU A 165 -7.54 30.82 -35.38
CA GLU A 165 -6.40 30.10 -34.80
C GLU A 165 -5.95 28.95 -35.70
N LEU A 166 -6.88 28.16 -36.25
CA LEU A 166 -6.58 27.07 -37.17
C LEU A 166 -5.94 27.60 -38.46
N SER A 167 -6.43 28.72 -38.99
CA SER A 167 -5.89 29.34 -40.21
C SER A 167 -4.46 29.85 -39.98
N SER A 168 -4.17 30.42 -38.80
CA SER A 168 -2.82 30.79 -38.39
C SER A 168 -1.89 29.59 -38.21
N LEU A 169 -2.37 28.49 -37.61
CA LEU A 169 -1.61 27.25 -37.43
C LEU A 169 -1.27 26.57 -38.76
N LEU A 170 -2.19 26.62 -39.74
CA LEU A 170 -2.01 26.04 -41.07
C LEU A 170 -1.17 26.93 -42.01
N GLY A 171 -0.74 28.11 -41.55
CA GLY A 171 0.13 29.00 -42.34
C GLY A 171 -0.53 29.53 -43.61
N VAL A 172 -1.86 29.60 -43.66
CA VAL A 172 -2.54 30.17 -44.82
C VAL A 172 -2.35 31.69 -44.77
N VAL A 173 -1.28 32.16 -45.40
CA VAL A 173 -1.28 33.47 -46.04
C VAL A 173 -2.32 33.37 -47.15
N ILE A 174 -3.59 33.65 -46.82
CA ILE A 174 -4.60 33.91 -47.85
C ILE A 174 -4.17 35.25 -48.47
N ARG A 175 -3.43 35.18 -49.58
CA ARG A 175 -3.27 36.32 -50.50
C ARG A 175 -4.51 36.41 -51.38
#